data_AF-A0A838RYH7-F1
#
_entry.id   AF-A0A838RYH7-F1
#
_cell.length_a   1.000
_cell.length_b   1.000
_cell.length_c   1.000
_cell.angle_alpha   90.00
_cell.angle_beta   90.00
_cell.angle_gamma   90.00
#
_symmetry.space_group_name_H-M   'P 1'
#
loop_
_entity.id
_entity.type
_entity.pdbx_description
1 polymer ?
#
loop_
_entity_poly.entity_id
_entity_poly.type
_entity_poly.pdbx_seq_one_letter_code
_entity_poly.pdbx_strand_id
1 'polypeptide(L)'
;MSTKAATIVAGAILILSAGPLALGQQPTTTTQPTTTTVTQTPTTVTKTVQHPDGSYTVIEYPVGKEVKISLNPVTLKQSKGVATILRDDEGTKVILNVSDVPADVTAINLYAVDDTGAVTLLGPIEVANGAGTLTTTTPLSKFMLIASPEASLTAYDPNTKVFFRSAVPEGFAVVPLGSHGKRDGAPVGERVSATTTAGATPATSYKVPMLNIPGFRRGTDTEMKIKFSGAMTGARANVIITPRKDGPAEVKMRFHELTEAPAGQIYVVWAVSPDNKFVKLGQIVNAPGRNEAEIRSETALADFGLLVTTEEASGTSADPLGPAIGVVEIVK
;
A
#
# COMPACT_ATOMS: atom_id res chain seq x y z
N MET A 1 4.08 -11.15 76.58
CA MET A 1 5.14 -12.19 76.49
C MET A 1 5.26 -12.57 75.02
N SER A 2 6.40 -12.65 74.35
CA SER A 2 7.80 -12.38 74.65
C SER A 2 8.47 -12.19 73.29
N THR A 3 9.43 -11.27 73.27
CA THR A 3 10.48 -11.02 72.27
C THR A 3 11.15 -12.27 71.69
N LYS A 4 11.64 -12.15 70.45
CA LYS A 4 13.02 -12.43 69.97
C LYS A 4 13.06 -12.16 68.45
N ALA A 5 13.88 -11.28 67.86
CA ALA A 5 15.31 -10.94 67.97
C ALA A 5 16.02 -11.39 66.68
N ALA A 6 16.78 -10.43 66.13
CA ALA A 6 17.49 -10.43 64.86
C ALA A 6 18.69 -11.39 64.78
N THR A 7 19.23 -11.60 63.57
CA THR A 7 20.66 -11.53 63.17
C THR A 7 20.89 -12.34 61.87
N ILE A 8 21.80 -11.87 60.99
CA ILE A 8 22.80 -12.59 60.14
C ILE A 8 23.08 -11.71 58.91
N VAL A 9 24.10 -10.84 58.97
CA VAL A 9 25.51 -11.01 58.56
C VAL A 9 25.74 -10.69 57.07
N ALA A 10 26.51 -9.63 56.87
CA ALA A 10 27.10 -9.21 55.62
C ALA A 10 28.20 -10.19 55.17
N GLY A 11 28.24 -10.48 53.87
CA GLY A 11 29.32 -11.20 53.21
C GLY A 11 29.59 -10.57 51.85
N ALA A 12 30.54 -9.63 51.80
CA ALA A 12 31.08 -9.11 50.56
C ALA A 12 32.04 -10.15 49.95
N ILE A 13 31.76 -10.59 48.72
CA ILE A 13 32.70 -11.42 47.95
C ILE A 13 33.31 -10.54 46.87
N LEU A 14 34.59 -10.23 47.07
CA LEU A 14 35.49 -9.61 46.10
C LEU A 14 36.04 -10.73 45.20
N ILE A 15 35.73 -10.72 43.90
CA ILE A 15 36.36 -11.62 42.92
C ILE A 15 37.38 -10.79 42.13
N LEU A 16 38.66 -10.97 42.44
CA LEU A 16 39.76 -10.61 41.55
C LEU A 16 39.95 -11.74 40.54
N SER A 17 39.64 -11.48 39.28
CA SER A 17 40.07 -12.31 38.17
C SER A 17 41.23 -11.62 37.44
N ALA A 18 42.44 -12.14 37.67
CA ALA A 18 43.62 -11.86 36.87
C ALA A 18 43.51 -12.60 35.53
N GLY A 19 43.57 -11.87 34.43
CA GLY A 19 43.64 -12.39 33.06
C GLY A 19 45.01 -12.08 32.44
N PRO A 20 45.62 -13.03 31.70
CA PRO A 20 47.02 -12.95 31.28
C PRO A 20 47.29 -11.94 30.16
N LEU A 21 48.48 -11.33 30.25
CA LEU A 21 49.15 -10.59 29.19
C LEU A 21 49.44 -11.53 28.00
N ALA A 22 48.76 -11.32 26.89
CA ALA A 22 49.12 -11.89 25.60
C ALA A 22 49.88 -10.83 24.79
N LEU A 23 51.18 -11.06 24.63
CA LEU A 23 52.03 -10.42 23.62
C LEU A 23 51.70 -11.03 22.26
N GLY A 24 51.10 -10.24 21.37
CA GLY A 24 50.69 -10.67 20.04
C GLY A 24 50.89 -9.56 19.00
N GLN A 25 52.03 -9.65 18.32
CA GLN A 25 52.40 -9.12 17.00
C GLN A 25 51.45 -8.14 16.30
N GLN A 26 51.99 -6.95 16.04
CA GLN A 26 51.41 -5.87 15.23
C GLN A 26 51.35 -6.25 13.73
N PRO A 27 50.16 -6.39 13.13
CA PRO A 27 50.02 -6.42 11.68
C PRO A 27 50.07 -4.99 11.14
N THR A 28 50.98 -4.74 10.22
CA THR A 28 50.96 -3.56 9.34
C THR A 28 49.68 -3.55 8.51
N THR A 29 48.74 -2.67 8.83
CA THR A 29 47.58 -2.37 7.98
C THR A 29 47.96 -1.32 6.95
N THR A 30 48.08 -1.74 5.69
CA THR A 30 48.06 -0.86 4.52
C THR A 30 46.65 -0.28 4.38
N THR A 31 46.53 1.04 4.57
CA THR A 31 45.29 1.79 4.34
C THR A 31 45.03 1.94 2.85
N GLN A 32 44.15 1.08 2.31
CA GLN A 32 43.56 1.26 0.99
C GLN A 32 42.39 2.26 1.10
N PRO A 33 42.31 3.30 0.25
CA PRO A 33 41.20 4.24 0.29
C PRO A 33 39.90 3.54 -0.13
N THR A 34 39.00 3.32 0.82
CA THR A 34 37.64 2.85 0.56
C THR A 34 36.83 4.02 0.00
N THR A 35 36.57 3.99 -1.30
CA THR A 35 35.59 4.89 -1.94
C THR A 35 34.20 4.43 -1.54
N THR A 36 33.59 5.12 -0.57
CA THR A 36 32.18 4.91 -0.20
C THR A 36 31.30 5.54 -1.28
N THR A 37 30.79 4.75 -2.21
CA THR A 37 29.74 5.19 -3.13
C THR A 37 28.42 5.30 -2.38
N VAL A 38 28.08 6.51 -1.94
CA VAL A 38 26.73 6.82 -1.44
C VAL A 38 25.77 6.73 -2.62
N THR A 39 25.02 5.63 -2.68
CA THR A 39 23.90 5.51 -3.62
C THR A 39 22.78 6.38 -3.10
N GLN A 40 22.64 7.59 -3.65
CA GLN A 40 21.49 8.44 -3.38
C GLN A 40 20.26 7.76 -4.00
N THR A 41 19.37 7.26 -3.16
CA THR A 41 18.04 6.84 -3.59
C THR A 41 17.31 8.07 -4.14
N PRO A 42 16.82 8.04 -5.39
CA PRO A 42 16.08 9.16 -5.95
C PRO A 42 14.80 9.38 -5.13
N THR A 43 14.70 10.54 -4.50
CA THR A 43 13.47 10.99 -3.85
C THR A 43 12.54 11.52 -4.94
N THR A 44 11.62 10.67 -5.41
CA THR A 44 10.56 11.09 -6.31
C THR A 44 9.53 11.89 -5.52
N VAL A 45 9.61 13.21 -5.62
CA VAL A 45 8.59 14.14 -5.08
C VAL A 45 7.29 13.87 -5.82
N THR A 46 6.35 13.21 -5.15
CA THR A 46 5.01 12.97 -5.69
C THR A 46 4.13 14.12 -5.23
N LYS A 47 3.96 15.14 -6.08
CA LYS A 47 3.06 16.26 -5.80
C LYS A 47 1.66 15.72 -5.56
N THR A 48 1.11 16.03 -4.39
CA THR A 48 -0.26 15.74 -4.03
C THR A 48 -1.16 16.76 -4.74
N VAL A 49 -2.04 16.29 -5.63
CA VAL A 49 -3.04 17.14 -6.26
C VAL A 49 -4.23 17.21 -5.31
N GLN A 50 -4.35 18.31 -4.56
CA GLN A 50 -5.58 18.60 -3.82
C GLN A 50 -6.57 19.20 -4.80
N HIS A 51 -7.65 18.49 -5.10
CA HIS A 51 -8.63 18.96 -6.07
C HIS A 51 -9.47 20.10 -5.49
N PRO A 52 -9.57 21.26 -6.17
CA PRO A 52 -10.41 22.38 -5.74
C PRO A 52 -11.92 22.11 -5.87
N ASP A 53 -12.30 21.02 -6.54
CA ASP A 53 -13.70 20.62 -6.81
C ASP A 53 -14.39 19.87 -5.66
N GLY A 54 -13.68 19.63 -4.54
CA GLY A 54 -14.22 18.93 -3.39
C GLY A 54 -14.14 17.40 -3.47
N SER A 55 -13.60 16.82 -4.55
CA SER A 55 -13.25 15.40 -4.57
C SER A 55 -12.25 15.08 -3.46
N TYR A 56 -12.42 13.90 -2.87
CA TYR A 56 -11.60 13.41 -1.77
C TYR A 56 -10.85 12.16 -2.18
N THR A 57 -9.69 11.99 -1.57
CA THR A 57 -8.80 10.87 -1.78
C THR A 57 -8.76 10.04 -0.52
N VAL A 58 -9.12 8.78 -0.66
CA VAL A 58 -8.97 7.78 0.40
C VAL A 58 -7.55 7.19 0.34
N ILE A 59 -6.95 6.99 1.52
CA ILE A 59 -5.62 6.42 1.69
C ILE A 59 -5.78 5.01 2.26
N GLU A 60 -5.12 4.03 1.65
CA GLU A 60 -4.93 2.71 2.27
C GLU A 60 -3.72 2.71 3.20
N TYR A 61 -3.93 2.37 4.47
CA TYR A 61 -2.87 2.35 5.47
C TYR A 61 -2.20 0.95 5.55
N PRO A 62 -0.86 0.89 5.46
CA PRO A 62 -0.12 -0.37 5.53
C PRO A 62 -0.13 -0.95 6.94
N VAL A 63 -0.22 -2.28 7.03
CA VAL A 63 -0.14 -3.02 8.30
C VAL A 63 1.28 -2.93 8.87
N GLY A 64 1.40 -2.72 10.18
CA GLY A 64 2.65 -2.72 10.94
C GLY A 64 3.55 -1.50 10.69
N LYS A 65 3.07 -0.48 9.96
CA LYS A 65 3.85 0.72 9.65
C LYS A 65 3.12 1.97 10.13
N GLU A 66 3.85 2.79 10.90
CA GLU A 66 3.39 4.10 11.32
C GLU A 66 3.42 5.08 10.13
N VAL A 67 2.32 5.80 9.93
CA VAL A 67 2.16 6.82 8.91
C VAL A 67 1.79 8.14 9.58
N LYS A 68 2.60 9.18 9.34
CA LYS A 68 2.28 10.53 9.79
C LYS A 68 1.66 11.31 8.63
N ILE A 69 0.51 11.91 8.90
CA ILE A 69 -0.23 12.70 7.92
C ILE A 69 -0.48 14.10 8.46
N SER A 70 -0.27 15.10 7.62
CA SER A 70 -0.68 16.47 7.91
C SER A 70 -2.16 16.63 7.58
N LEU A 71 -2.87 17.42 8.36
CA LEU A 71 -4.23 17.84 8.04
C LEU A 71 -4.21 19.29 7.59
N ASN A 72 -4.67 19.53 6.37
CA ASN A 72 -4.74 20.84 5.75
C ASN A 72 -5.94 21.63 6.31
N PRO A 73 -5.73 22.84 6.84
CA PRO A 73 -6.83 23.67 7.33
C PRO A 73 -7.69 24.19 6.17
N VAL A 74 -9.00 24.05 6.30
CA VAL A 74 -9.98 24.52 5.31
C VAL A 74 -10.51 25.88 5.73
N THR A 75 -11.14 25.96 6.89
CA THR A 75 -11.73 27.19 7.43
C THR A 75 -10.84 27.84 8.50
N LEU A 76 -10.09 27.06 9.27
CA LEU A 76 -9.19 27.55 10.33
C LEU A 76 -7.75 27.77 9.81
N LYS A 77 -7.53 28.81 8.99
CA LYS A 77 -6.30 28.98 8.18
C LYS A 77 -4.96 28.97 8.95
N GLN A 78 -4.96 29.33 10.23
CA GLN A 78 -3.74 29.35 11.06
C GLN A 78 -3.53 28.07 11.87
N SER A 79 -4.54 27.21 11.91
CA SER A 79 -4.51 26.00 12.73
C SER A 79 -3.77 24.88 12.03
N LYS A 80 -3.21 23.97 12.82
CA LYS A 80 -2.45 22.81 12.35
C LYS A 80 -3.08 21.55 12.87
N GLY A 81 -3.04 20.49 12.06
CA GLY A 81 -3.40 19.14 12.47
C GLY A 81 -2.36 18.14 11.99
N VAL A 82 -1.99 17.19 12.85
CA VAL A 82 -1.12 16.08 12.51
C VAL A 82 -1.72 14.82 13.10
N ALA A 83 -1.95 13.82 12.25
CA ALA A 83 -2.36 12.50 12.69
C ALA A 83 -1.24 11.47 12.47
N THR A 84 -1.08 10.59 13.46
CA THR A 84 -0.26 9.39 13.38
C THR A 84 -1.18 8.19 13.30
N ILE A 85 -0.97 7.36 12.29
CA ILE A 85 -1.83 6.22 11.97
C ILE A 85 -0.98 4.96 11.98
N LEU A 86 -1.43 3.95 12.72
CA LEU A 86 -0.82 2.63 12.77
C LEU A 86 -1.91 1.59 12.60
N ARG A 87 -1.76 0.71 11.61
CA ARG A 87 -2.65 -0.43 11.43
C ARG A 87 -1.99 -1.69 11.99
N ASP A 88 -2.69 -2.40 12.86
CA ASP A 88 -2.28 -3.67 13.45
C ASP A 88 -3.44 -4.69 13.42
N ASP A 89 -3.29 -5.79 14.14
CA ASP A 89 -4.27 -6.88 14.19
C ASP A 89 -5.56 -6.49 14.96
N GLU A 90 -5.52 -5.43 15.78
CA GLU A 90 -6.67 -4.93 16.55
C GLU A 90 -7.45 -3.84 15.80
N GLY A 91 -6.88 -3.31 14.71
CA GLY A 91 -7.50 -2.35 13.81
C GLY A 91 -6.54 -1.24 13.40
N THR A 92 -7.08 -0.08 13.02
CA THR A 92 -6.29 1.11 12.71
C THR A 92 -6.37 2.10 13.86
N LYS A 93 -5.26 2.26 14.58
CA LYS A 93 -5.09 3.26 15.62
C LYS A 93 -4.79 4.62 15.01
N VAL A 94 -5.53 5.64 15.46
CA VAL A 94 -5.39 7.03 15.03
C VAL A 94 -5.09 7.89 16.25
N ILE A 95 -3.98 8.62 16.19
CA ILE A 95 -3.60 9.64 17.18
C ILE A 95 -3.58 10.98 16.46
N LEU A 96 -4.56 11.84 16.73
CA LEU A 96 -4.64 13.17 16.14
C LEU A 96 -4.21 14.21 17.17
N ASN A 97 -3.39 15.17 16.74
CA ASN A 97 -3.06 16.37 17.47
C ASN A 97 -3.45 17.59 16.63
N VAL A 98 -4.14 18.55 17.25
CA VAL A 98 -4.44 19.85 16.65
C VAL A 98 -3.83 20.96 17.50
N SER A 99 -3.38 22.03 16.86
CA SER A 99 -2.81 23.21 17.51
C SER A 99 -3.21 24.49 16.78
N ASP A 100 -2.98 25.63 17.43
CA ASP A 100 -3.30 26.96 16.91
C ASP A 100 -4.79 27.09 16.51
N VAL A 101 -5.68 26.37 17.20
CA VAL A 101 -7.13 26.43 17.02
C VAL A 101 -7.67 27.69 17.71
N PRO A 102 -8.55 28.49 17.06
CA PRO A 102 -9.16 29.65 17.70
C PRO A 102 -9.87 29.32 19.01
N ALA A 103 -9.80 30.23 19.99
CA ALA A 103 -10.29 30.00 21.35
C ALA A 103 -11.81 29.85 21.47
N ASP A 104 -12.57 30.27 20.45
CA ASP A 104 -14.02 30.09 20.33
C ASP A 104 -14.42 28.68 19.87
N VAL A 105 -13.47 27.88 19.36
CA VAL A 105 -13.69 26.47 19.01
C VAL A 105 -13.25 25.59 20.19
N THR A 106 -14.23 25.09 20.95
CA THR A 106 -13.99 24.26 22.15
C THR A 106 -14.07 22.77 21.88
N ALA A 107 -14.64 22.36 20.74
CA ALA A 107 -14.76 20.97 20.34
C ALA A 107 -14.70 20.81 18.81
N ILE A 108 -14.10 19.71 18.36
CA ILE A 108 -14.05 19.30 16.95
C ILE A 108 -14.35 17.80 16.89
N ASN A 109 -15.13 17.35 15.91
CA ASN A 109 -15.39 15.92 15.72
C ASN A 109 -14.49 15.35 14.63
N LEU A 110 -13.82 14.24 14.91
CA LEU A 110 -13.01 13.51 13.94
C LEU A 110 -13.85 12.43 13.27
N TYR A 111 -13.82 12.39 11.93
CA TYR A 111 -14.46 11.36 11.14
C TYR A 111 -13.47 10.67 10.21
N ALA A 112 -13.72 9.39 9.95
CA ALA A 112 -13.16 8.66 8.82
C ALA A 112 -14.19 8.61 7.69
N VAL A 113 -13.77 8.94 6.48
CA VAL A 113 -14.55 8.78 5.25
C VAL A 113 -13.96 7.62 4.47
N ASP A 114 -14.74 6.57 4.22
CA ASP A 114 -14.29 5.40 3.48
C ASP A 114 -14.34 5.60 1.95
N ASP A 115 -13.96 4.57 1.20
CA ASP A 115 -13.94 4.54 -0.27
C ASP A 115 -15.34 4.54 -0.91
N THR A 116 -16.38 4.31 -0.13
CA THR A 116 -17.78 4.48 -0.54
C THR A 116 -18.34 5.86 -0.21
N GLY A 117 -17.54 6.71 0.47
CA GLY A 117 -17.99 8.00 0.98
C GLY A 117 -18.82 7.93 2.25
N ALA A 118 -18.94 6.74 2.86
CA ALA A 118 -19.62 6.62 4.15
C ALA A 118 -18.75 7.24 5.25
N VAL A 119 -19.43 7.93 6.16
CA VAL A 119 -18.79 8.71 7.22
C VAL A 119 -18.94 7.95 8.54
N THR A 120 -17.82 7.70 9.22
CA THR A 120 -17.79 7.09 10.55
C THR A 120 -17.22 8.07 11.56
N LEU A 121 -17.97 8.38 12.62
CA LEU A 121 -17.49 9.20 13.73
C LEU A 121 -16.44 8.42 14.53
N LEU A 122 -15.24 8.99 14.65
CA LEU A 122 -14.15 8.41 15.44
C LEU A 122 -14.10 8.95 16.87
N GLY A 123 -14.64 10.15 17.09
CA GLY A 123 -14.82 10.75 18.41
C GLY A 123 -14.64 12.28 18.44
N PRO A 124 -15.04 12.91 19.55
CA PRO A 124 -14.80 14.33 19.78
C PRO A 124 -13.35 14.58 20.20
N ILE A 125 -12.84 15.75 19.82
CA ILE A 125 -11.56 16.33 20.22
C ILE A 125 -11.91 17.55 21.06
N GLU A 126 -11.67 17.47 22.37
CA GLU A 126 -11.76 18.64 23.23
C GLU A 126 -10.59 19.57 22.94
N VAL A 127 -10.88 20.85 22.72
CA VAL A 127 -9.89 21.88 22.43
C VAL A 127 -9.79 22.82 23.61
N ALA A 128 -8.62 22.87 24.22
CA ALA A 128 -8.29 23.76 25.33
C ALA A 128 -7.06 24.60 24.98
N ASN A 129 -7.15 25.92 25.14
CA ASN A 129 -6.07 26.87 24.82
C ASN A 129 -5.53 26.70 23.37
N GLY A 130 -6.42 26.39 22.43
CA GLY A 130 -6.09 26.21 21.03
C GLY A 130 -5.36 24.90 20.68
N ALA A 131 -5.31 23.94 21.60
CA ALA A 131 -4.75 22.62 21.37
C ALA A 131 -5.73 21.50 21.77
N GLY A 132 -5.64 20.35 21.09
CA GLY A 132 -6.46 19.18 21.38
C GLY A 132 -5.82 17.91 20.87
N THR A 133 -6.09 16.79 21.54
CA THR A 133 -5.58 15.47 21.15
C THR A 133 -6.71 14.45 21.23
N LEU A 134 -6.73 13.51 20.28
CA LEU A 134 -7.62 12.35 20.29
C LEU A 134 -6.81 11.09 19.97
N THR A 135 -7.04 10.02 20.73
CA THR A 135 -6.58 8.67 20.41
C THR A 135 -7.79 7.76 20.29
N THR A 136 -7.91 7.08 19.15
CA THR A 136 -9.06 6.23 18.84
C THR A 136 -8.64 5.08 17.93
N THR A 137 -9.52 4.09 17.75
CA THR A 137 -9.32 2.94 16.86
C THR A 137 -10.51 2.81 15.91
N THR A 138 -10.25 2.37 14.68
CA THR A 138 -11.27 2.10 13.67
C THR A 138 -10.97 0.78 12.96
N PRO A 139 -11.98 -0.03 12.59
CA PRO A 139 -11.76 -1.24 11.79
C PRO A 139 -11.41 -0.93 10.33
N LEU A 140 -11.53 0.33 9.89
CA LEU A 140 -11.26 0.73 8.52
C LEU A 140 -9.77 0.65 8.19
N SER A 141 -9.45 0.09 7.03
CA SER A 141 -8.10 0.03 6.45
C SER A 141 -7.84 1.12 5.42
N LYS A 142 -8.91 1.64 4.82
CA LYS A 142 -8.92 2.64 3.76
C LYS A 142 -9.83 3.78 4.19
N PHE A 143 -9.27 4.95 4.46
CA PHE A 143 -10.09 6.13 4.76
C PHE A 143 -9.33 7.44 4.54
N MET A 144 -10.09 8.53 4.49
CA MET A 144 -9.61 9.90 4.65
C MET A 144 -10.05 10.41 6.04
N LEU A 145 -9.23 11.23 6.70
CA LEU A 145 -9.66 11.93 7.92
C LEU A 145 -10.21 13.31 7.59
N ILE A 146 -11.35 13.64 8.20
CA ILE A 146 -11.89 15.00 8.23
C ILE A 146 -12.20 15.39 9.66
N ALA A 147 -12.00 16.66 9.98
CA ALA A 147 -12.40 17.23 11.26
C ALA A 147 -13.48 18.28 11.03
N SER A 148 -14.63 18.14 11.69
CA SER A 148 -15.83 18.95 11.45
C SER A 148 -16.40 19.50 12.76
N PRO A 149 -17.03 20.71 12.74
CA PRO A 149 -17.82 21.18 13.87
C PRO A 149 -19.11 20.38 14.09
N GLU A 150 -19.59 19.63 13.09
CA GLU A 150 -20.86 18.91 13.19
C GLU A 150 -20.66 17.57 13.89
N ALA A 151 -21.53 17.22 14.84
CA ALA A 151 -21.44 16.00 15.65
C ALA A 151 -22.22 14.81 15.06
N SER A 152 -22.94 15.02 13.96
CA SER A 152 -23.84 14.01 13.38
C SER A 152 -23.73 13.98 11.86
N LEU A 153 -22.50 14.03 11.35
CA LEU A 153 -22.26 13.97 9.92
C LEU A 153 -22.55 12.55 9.40
N THR A 154 -23.49 12.41 8.47
CA THR A 154 -23.88 11.11 7.89
C THR A 154 -23.37 10.90 6.48
N ALA A 155 -22.92 11.96 5.82
CA ALA A 155 -22.38 11.95 4.47
C ALA A 155 -21.35 13.06 4.32
N TYR A 156 -20.42 12.89 3.40
CA TYR A 156 -19.42 13.89 3.09
C TYR A 156 -19.58 14.39 1.65
N ASP A 157 -19.81 15.69 1.50
CA ASP A 157 -20.02 16.36 0.22
C ASP A 157 -19.27 17.71 0.16
N PRO A 158 -19.18 18.37 -1.00
CA PRO A 158 -18.45 19.64 -1.14
C PRO A 158 -18.95 20.80 -0.25
N ASN A 159 -20.19 20.74 0.24
CA ASN A 159 -20.79 21.75 1.13
C ASN A 159 -20.61 21.40 2.62
N THR A 160 -20.07 20.22 2.93
CA THR A 160 -19.83 19.80 4.30
C THR A 160 -18.86 20.76 4.99
N LYS A 161 -19.28 21.28 6.15
CA LYS A 161 -18.43 22.16 6.95
C LYS A 161 -17.30 21.34 7.57
N VAL A 162 -16.08 21.66 7.19
CA VAL A 162 -14.87 21.04 7.73
C VAL A 162 -13.88 22.10 8.20
N PHE A 163 -13.23 21.82 9.33
CA PHE A 163 -12.08 22.58 9.82
C PHE A 163 -10.79 22.08 9.17
N PHE A 164 -10.64 20.76 9.06
CA PHE A 164 -9.44 20.12 8.56
C PHE A 164 -9.77 18.97 7.61
N ARG A 165 -8.87 18.74 6.64
CA ARG A 165 -8.90 17.57 5.75
C ARG A 165 -7.51 16.94 5.73
N SER A 166 -7.39 15.62 5.88
CA SER A 166 -6.08 14.96 5.74
C SER A 166 -5.49 15.21 4.36
N ALA A 167 -4.21 15.57 4.33
CA ALA A 167 -3.42 15.52 3.13
C ALA A 167 -3.13 14.06 2.76
N VAL A 168 -2.97 13.81 1.47
CA VAL A 168 -2.44 12.54 0.96
C VAL A 168 -0.94 12.54 1.22
N PRO A 169 -0.36 11.58 1.96
CA PRO A 169 1.08 11.50 2.11
C PRO A 169 1.73 11.02 0.81
N GLU A 170 2.97 11.43 0.56
CA GLU A 170 3.69 10.99 -0.64
C GLU A 170 3.87 9.46 -0.65
N GLY A 171 3.71 8.84 -1.82
CA GLY A 171 3.91 7.41 -2.00
C GLY A 171 2.73 6.52 -1.57
N PHE A 172 1.56 7.09 -1.30
CA PHE A 172 0.35 6.33 -0.99
C PHE A 172 -0.60 6.25 -2.18
N ALA A 173 -1.31 5.13 -2.29
CA ALA A 173 -2.33 4.93 -3.31
C ALA A 173 -3.50 5.88 -3.05
N VAL A 174 -3.90 6.57 -4.13
CA VAL A 174 -5.02 7.51 -4.15
C VAL A 174 -6.16 6.81 -4.88
N VAL A 175 -7.28 6.59 -4.20
CA VAL A 175 -8.51 6.12 -4.85
C VAL A 175 -9.39 7.34 -5.13
N PRO A 176 -9.60 7.72 -6.40
CA PRO A 176 -10.56 8.76 -6.75
C PRO A 176 -11.97 8.19 -6.64
N LEU A 177 -12.86 8.85 -5.91
CA LEU A 177 -14.28 8.53 -6.02
C LEU A 177 -14.82 9.08 -7.35
N GLY A 178 -15.32 8.17 -8.19
CA GLY A 178 -16.27 8.51 -9.23
C GLY A 178 -17.57 9.01 -8.60
N SER A 179 -18.14 10.08 -9.14
CA SER A 179 -19.36 10.72 -8.64
C SER A 179 -20.44 9.68 -8.33
N HIS A 180 -20.87 9.59 -7.07
CA HIS A 180 -22.02 8.78 -6.71
C HIS A 180 -23.28 9.30 -7.43
N GLY A 181 -23.70 8.57 -8.46
CA GLY A 181 -25.08 8.42 -8.92
C GLY A 181 -25.84 9.68 -9.37
N LYS A 182 -26.20 9.71 -10.66
CA LYS A 182 -27.37 10.44 -11.16
C LYS A 182 -28.58 10.25 -10.24
N ARG A 183 -28.97 11.28 -9.49
CA ARG A 183 -30.36 11.56 -9.14
C ARG A 183 -30.66 12.97 -9.64
N ASP A 184 -31.79 13.12 -10.31
CA ASP A 184 -32.16 14.33 -11.05
C ASP A 184 -32.08 15.58 -10.15
N GLY A 185 -31.22 16.53 -10.51
CA GLY A 185 -31.04 17.80 -9.77
C GLY A 185 -29.60 18.20 -9.40
N ALA A 186 -28.55 17.49 -9.84
CA ALA A 186 -27.17 17.85 -9.54
C ALA A 186 -26.74 19.19 -10.21
N PRO A 187 -25.95 20.06 -9.51
CA PRO A 187 -25.56 21.36 -10.03
C PRO A 187 -24.68 21.22 -11.28
N VAL A 188 -25.07 21.97 -12.31
CA VAL A 188 -24.32 22.14 -13.56
C VAL A 188 -23.15 23.09 -13.27
N GLY A 189 -21.93 22.57 -13.26
CA GLY A 189 -20.73 23.36 -13.10
C GLY A 189 -19.47 22.55 -13.36
N GLU A 190 -18.90 22.76 -14.55
CA GLU A 190 -17.58 22.34 -15.02
C GLU A 190 -17.26 20.83 -14.96
N ARG A 191 -17.53 20.17 -16.10
CA ARG A 191 -17.00 18.85 -16.41
C ARG A 191 -15.47 18.92 -16.39
N VAL A 192 -14.85 18.40 -15.32
CA VAL A 192 -13.48 17.94 -15.43
C VAL A 192 -13.54 16.68 -16.28
N SER A 193 -13.33 16.85 -17.58
CA SER A 193 -12.85 15.76 -18.42
C SER A 193 -11.46 15.42 -17.89
N ALA A 194 -11.40 14.52 -16.90
CA ALA A 194 -10.21 13.70 -16.78
C ALA A 194 -10.14 12.90 -18.07
N THR A 195 -9.39 13.41 -19.04
CA THR A 195 -8.77 12.55 -20.03
C THR A 195 -7.86 11.65 -19.21
N THR A 196 -8.39 10.54 -18.73
CA THR A 196 -7.56 9.39 -18.40
C THR A 196 -6.88 9.05 -19.71
N THR A 197 -5.64 9.51 -19.87
CA THR A 197 -4.68 8.66 -20.58
C THR A 197 -4.78 7.32 -19.88
N ALA A 198 -5.23 6.29 -20.58
CA ALA A 198 -5.10 4.93 -20.08
C ALA A 198 -3.62 4.73 -19.69
N GLY A 199 -3.37 4.46 -18.42
CA GLY A 199 -2.03 4.43 -17.83
C GLY A 199 -1.70 5.70 -17.04
N ALA A 200 -1.95 5.66 -15.73
CA ALA A 200 -1.20 6.36 -14.67
C ALA A 200 -1.99 6.42 -13.33
N THR A 201 -2.53 5.29 -12.87
CA THR A 201 -2.16 4.93 -11.49
C THR A 201 -0.70 4.49 -11.62
N PRO A 202 0.29 5.04 -10.89
CA PRO A 202 1.61 4.43 -10.94
C PRO A 202 1.39 3.00 -10.44
N ALA A 203 1.44 2.04 -11.36
CA ALA A 203 1.57 0.65 -11.00
C ALA A 203 2.66 0.64 -9.93
N THR A 204 2.38 -0.01 -8.80
CA THR A 204 3.44 -0.45 -7.89
C THR A 204 4.60 -0.86 -8.78
N SER A 205 5.80 -0.31 -8.61
CA SER A 205 6.91 -0.62 -9.50
C SER A 205 7.21 -2.12 -9.37
N TYR A 206 6.55 -2.93 -10.21
CA TYR A 206 6.73 -4.37 -10.22
C TYR A 206 8.06 -4.59 -10.89
N LYS A 207 9.02 -5.10 -10.13
CA LYS A 207 10.27 -5.59 -10.72
C LYS A 207 9.95 -6.93 -11.38
N VAL A 208 9.58 -6.88 -12.65
CA VAL A 208 9.29 -8.06 -13.47
C VAL A 208 10.48 -8.31 -14.40
N PRO A 209 11.19 -9.44 -14.28
CA PRO A 209 12.22 -9.82 -15.23
C PRO A 209 11.65 -9.99 -16.63
N MET A 210 12.31 -9.42 -17.63
CA MET A 210 11.96 -9.62 -19.04
C MET A 210 12.34 -11.03 -19.47
N LEU A 211 11.48 -11.65 -20.27
CA LEU A 211 11.69 -13.01 -20.75
C LEU A 211 12.57 -13.08 -22.00
N ASN A 212 12.90 -11.94 -22.62
CA ASN A 212 13.65 -11.86 -23.87
C ASN A 212 12.96 -12.65 -24.99
N ILE A 213 11.68 -12.35 -25.22
CA ILE A 213 10.84 -12.97 -26.24
C ILE A 213 11.48 -12.95 -27.65
N PRO A 214 12.22 -11.90 -28.07
CA PRO A 214 12.92 -11.92 -29.35
C PRO A 214 13.95 -13.05 -29.49
N GLY A 215 14.47 -13.56 -28.36
CA GLY A 215 15.37 -14.71 -28.34
C GLY A 215 14.68 -16.07 -28.51
N PHE A 216 13.35 -16.13 -28.44
CA PHE A 216 12.61 -17.40 -28.56
C PHE A 216 12.43 -17.78 -30.04
N ARG A 217 12.44 -19.09 -30.31
CA ARG A 217 12.24 -19.59 -31.67
C ARG A 217 10.78 -19.42 -32.10
N ARG A 218 10.54 -18.66 -33.17
CA ARG A 218 9.19 -18.46 -33.72
C ARG A 218 8.52 -19.78 -34.13
N GLY A 219 7.23 -19.90 -33.82
CA GLY A 219 6.40 -21.07 -34.08
C GLY A 219 6.73 -22.28 -33.21
N THR A 220 7.53 -22.10 -32.15
CA THR A 220 7.89 -23.14 -31.18
C THR A 220 7.43 -22.71 -29.80
N ASP A 221 6.96 -23.68 -29.03
CA ASP A 221 6.53 -23.48 -27.66
C ASP A 221 7.75 -23.46 -26.73
N THR A 222 7.84 -22.43 -25.90
CA THR A 222 8.77 -22.38 -24.77
C THR A 222 7.97 -22.56 -23.48
N GLU A 223 8.21 -23.65 -22.76
CA GLU A 223 7.59 -23.91 -21.47
C GLU A 223 8.46 -23.41 -20.31
N MET A 224 7.85 -22.77 -19.33
CA MET A 224 8.46 -22.28 -18.10
C MET A 224 7.58 -22.65 -16.91
N LYS A 225 8.20 -22.84 -15.74
CA LYS A 225 7.49 -23.12 -14.49
C LYS A 225 7.51 -21.91 -13.58
N ILE A 226 6.37 -21.61 -12.97
CA ILE A 226 6.23 -20.55 -11.97
C ILE A 226 6.13 -21.19 -10.60
N LYS A 227 6.91 -20.65 -9.65
CA LYS A 227 6.63 -20.81 -8.22
C LYS A 227 5.97 -19.54 -7.73
N PHE A 228 4.76 -19.70 -7.19
CA PHE A 228 4.05 -18.59 -6.56
C PHE A 228 4.53 -18.36 -5.14
N SER A 229 4.32 -17.14 -4.64
CA SER A 229 4.58 -16.75 -3.26
C SER A 229 3.32 -16.13 -2.64
N GLY A 230 3.36 -15.84 -1.34
CA GLY A 230 2.26 -15.20 -0.63
C GLY A 230 0.98 -16.04 -0.66
N ALA A 231 -0.13 -15.44 -1.09
CA ALA A 231 -1.45 -16.07 -1.11
C ALA A 231 -1.56 -17.30 -2.02
N MET A 232 -0.65 -17.50 -2.98
CA MET A 232 -0.64 -18.68 -3.84
C MET A 232 0.49 -19.67 -3.47
N THR A 233 1.06 -19.56 -2.27
CA THR A 233 2.07 -20.52 -1.79
C THR A 233 1.47 -21.93 -1.78
N GLY A 234 2.09 -22.86 -2.52
CA GLY A 234 1.60 -24.24 -2.69
C GLY A 234 0.95 -24.48 -4.06
N ALA A 235 0.43 -23.45 -4.72
CA ALA A 235 0.02 -23.54 -6.11
C ALA A 235 1.22 -23.48 -7.05
N ARG A 236 1.04 -24.01 -8.27
CA ARG A 236 2.05 -23.94 -9.34
C ARG A 236 1.40 -23.56 -10.66
N ALA A 237 2.19 -23.00 -11.57
CA ALA A 237 1.73 -22.80 -12.94
C ALA A 237 2.79 -23.17 -13.96
N ASN A 238 2.32 -23.71 -15.08
CA ASN A 238 3.10 -23.84 -16.29
C ASN A 238 2.72 -22.70 -17.23
N VAL A 239 3.74 -22.03 -17.77
CA VAL A 239 3.59 -21.01 -18.81
C VAL A 239 4.14 -21.58 -20.09
N ILE A 240 3.34 -21.52 -21.14
CA ILE A 240 3.78 -21.81 -22.50
C ILE A 240 3.69 -20.50 -23.28
N ILE A 241 4.81 -20.09 -23.86
CA ILE A 241 4.87 -18.93 -24.75
C ILE A 241 5.21 -19.41 -26.15
N THR A 242 4.41 -18.99 -27.12
CA THR A 242 4.60 -19.30 -28.53
C THR A 242 4.67 -18.00 -29.32
N PRO A 243 5.88 -17.48 -29.62
CA PRO A 243 6.01 -16.37 -30.57
C PRO A 243 5.54 -16.87 -31.94
N ARG A 244 4.40 -16.40 -32.45
CA ARG A 244 3.85 -16.93 -33.71
C ARG A 244 4.77 -16.61 -34.89
N LYS A 245 4.69 -17.43 -35.95
CA LYS A 245 5.44 -17.19 -37.19
C LYS A 245 5.05 -15.84 -37.81
N ASP A 246 3.74 -15.60 -37.84
CA ASP A 246 3.11 -14.39 -38.35
C ASP A 246 2.09 -13.89 -37.31
N GLY A 247 2.49 -12.93 -36.47
CA GLY A 247 1.57 -12.27 -35.54
C GLY A 247 2.08 -12.18 -34.09
N PRO A 248 1.19 -11.79 -33.16
CA PRO A 248 1.51 -11.61 -31.74
C PRO A 248 1.96 -12.91 -31.07
N ALA A 249 2.67 -12.78 -29.94
CA ALA A 249 3.02 -13.94 -29.13
C ALA A 249 1.77 -14.46 -28.40
N GLU A 250 1.58 -15.77 -28.44
CA GLU A 250 0.56 -16.44 -27.63
C GLU A 250 1.15 -16.79 -26.26
N VAL A 251 0.39 -16.49 -25.21
CA VAL A 251 0.71 -16.83 -23.83
C VAL A 251 -0.39 -17.72 -23.29
N LYS A 252 0.00 -18.90 -22.82
CA LYS A 252 -0.86 -19.86 -22.17
C LYS A 252 -0.34 -20.12 -20.76
N MET A 253 -1.14 -19.80 -19.75
CA MET A 253 -0.80 -20.06 -18.34
C MET A 253 -1.80 -21.06 -17.76
N ARG A 254 -1.29 -22.21 -17.31
CA ARG A 254 -2.08 -23.26 -16.67
C ARG A 254 -1.70 -23.33 -15.20
N PHE A 255 -2.68 -23.06 -14.35
CA PHE A 255 -2.58 -23.17 -12.90
C PHE A 255 -2.92 -24.59 -12.47
N HIS A 256 -2.18 -25.09 -11.49
CA HIS A 256 -2.40 -26.37 -10.83
C HIS A 256 -2.31 -26.19 -9.31
N GLU A 257 -2.92 -27.12 -8.57
CA GLU A 257 -2.91 -27.12 -7.10
C GLU A 257 -3.58 -25.86 -6.51
N LEU A 258 -4.60 -25.34 -7.20
CA LEU A 258 -5.37 -24.15 -6.77
C LEU A 258 -6.22 -24.40 -5.51
N THR A 259 -6.36 -25.66 -5.08
CA THR A 259 -7.04 -26.00 -3.81
C THR A 259 -6.32 -25.44 -2.60
N GLU A 260 -5.01 -25.22 -2.68
CA GLU A 260 -4.19 -24.61 -1.63
C GLU A 260 -4.25 -23.08 -1.65
N ALA A 261 -4.76 -22.48 -2.74
CA ALA A 261 -4.92 -21.04 -2.86
C ALA A 261 -6.28 -20.58 -2.28
N PRO A 262 -6.38 -19.36 -1.69
CA PRO A 262 -7.62 -18.83 -1.16
C PRO A 262 -8.76 -18.83 -2.19
N ALA A 263 -9.93 -19.34 -1.78
CA ALA A 263 -11.14 -19.28 -2.57
C ALA A 263 -11.75 -17.86 -2.57
N GLY A 264 -12.49 -17.52 -3.62
CA GLY A 264 -13.11 -16.21 -3.82
C GLY A 264 -12.17 -15.12 -4.35
N GLN A 265 -10.86 -15.39 -4.40
CA GLN A 265 -9.86 -14.44 -4.88
C GLN A 265 -9.79 -14.41 -6.41
N ILE A 266 -9.52 -13.22 -6.95
CA ILE A 266 -9.31 -13.01 -8.39
C ILE A 266 -7.82 -12.95 -8.66
N TYR A 267 -7.32 -13.85 -9.48
CA TYR A 267 -5.93 -13.83 -9.96
C TYR A 267 -5.88 -13.33 -11.39
N VAL A 268 -5.10 -12.28 -11.62
CA VAL A 268 -4.98 -11.64 -12.94
C VAL A 268 -3.56 -11.82 -13.44
N VAL A 269 -3.45 -12.24 -14.70
CA VAL A 269 -2.17 -12.41 -15.40
C VAL A 269 -1.94 -11.21 -16.31
N TRP A 270 -0.76 -10.62 -16.18
CA TRP A 270 -0.32 -9.45 -16.93
C TRP A 270 0.95 -9.75 -17.71
N ALA A 271 1.02 -9.26 -18.93
CA ALA A 271 2.29 -9.05 -19.62
C ALA A 271 2.77 -7.62 -19.32
N VAL A 272 4.05 -7.49 -18.97
CA VAL A 272 4.67 -6.21 -18.60
C VAL A 272 5.80 -5.92 -19.57
N SER A 273 5.75 -4.80 -20.28
CA SER A 273 6.81 -4.42 -21.23
C SER A 273 8.02 -3.78 -20.51
N PRO A 274 9.17 -3.61 -21.21
CA PRO A 274 10.34 -2.93 -20.64
C PRO A 274 10.09 -1.48 -20.20
N ASP A 275 9.11 -0.81 -20.81
CA ASP A 275 8.65 0.54 -20.45
C ASP A 275 7.53 0.54 -19.39
N ASN A 276 7.32 -0.59 -18.69
CA ASN A 276 6.29 -0.78 -17.66
C ASN A 276 4.86 -0.52 -18.15
N LYS A 277 4.55 -0.87 -19.40
CA LYS A 277 3.16 -0.96 -19.86
C LYS A 277 2.61 -2.33 -19.54
N PHE A 278 1.38 -2.35 -19.03
CA PHE A 278 0.69 -3.56 -18.65
C PHE A 278 -0.33 -3.95 -19.73
N VAL A 279 -0.36 -5.24 -20.06
CA VAL A 279 -1.38 -5.84 -20.92
C VAL A 279 -2.01 -6.98 -20.13
N LYS A 280 -3.30 -6.84 -19.81
CA LYS A 280 -4.07 -7.90 -19.16
C LYS A 280 -4.21 -9.08 -20.12
N LEU A 281 -3.65 -10.23 -19.74
CA LEU A 281 -3.76 -11.47 -20.50
C LEU A 281 -5.01 -12.25 -20.11
N GLY A 282 -5.47 -12.12 -18.87
CA GLY A 282 -6.70 -12.76 -18.43
C GLY A 282 -6.81 -12.81 -16.93
N GLN A 283 -7.90 -13.41 -16.46
CA GLN A 283 -8.14 -13.57 -15.03
C GLN A 283 -8.83 -14.90 -14.74
N ILE A 284 -8.63 -15.40 -13.52
CA ILE A 284 -9.37 -16.51 -12.95
C ILE A 284 -9.96 -16.08 -11.61
N VAL A 285 -11.14 -16.58 -11.29
CA VAL A 285 -11.69 -16.52 -9.93
C VAL A 285 -11.50 -17.89 -9.32
N ASN A 286 -10.79 -17.98 -8.20
CA ASN A 286 -10.55 -19.27 -7.57
C ASN A 286 -11.81 -19.73 -6.83
N ALA A 287 -12.55 -20.66 -7.42
CA ALA A 287 -13.72 -21.24 -6.78
C ALA A 287 -13.33 -22.31 -5.75
N PRO A 288 -14.09 -22.50 -4.65
CA PRO A 288 -13.85 -23.60 -3.71
C PRO A 288 -13.73 -24.95 -4.43
N GLY A 289 -12.69 -25.72 -4.08
CA GLY A 289 -12.43 -27.04 -4.68
C GLY A 289 -11.89 -27.01 -6.11
N ARG A 290 -11.64 -25.84 -6.71
CA ARG A 290 -10.97 -25.74 -8.01
C ARG A 290 -9.50 -26.14 -7.85
N ASN A 291 -9.07 -27.13 -8.63
CA ASN A 291 -7.67 -27.58 -8.63
C ASN A 291 -6.86 -26.99 -9.80
N GLU A 292 -7.51 -26.74 -10.94
CA GLU A 292 -6.84 -26.25 -12.15
C GLU A 292 -7.60 -25.08 -12.79
N ALA A 293 -6.86 -24.22 -13.47
CA ALA A 293 -7.43 -23.18 -14.33
C ALA A 293 -6.46 -22.88 -15.48
N GLU A 294 -6.98 -22.33 -16.58
CA GLU A 294 -6.18 -21.97 -17.74
C GLU A 294 -6.54 -20.56 -18.22
N ILE A 295 -5.53 -19.76 -18.50
CA ILE A 295 -5.64 -18.50 -19.23
C ILE A 295 -4.89 -18.67 -20.55
N ARG A 296 -5.53 -18.27 -21.65
CA ARG A 296 -4.93 -18.24 -22.98
C ARG A 296 -5.21 -16.88 -23.61
N SER A 297 -4.16 -16.18 -24.02
CA SER A 297 -4.27 -14.86 -24.63
C SER A 297 -3.10 -14.57 -25.56
N GLU A 298 -3.21 -13.49 -26.31
CA GLU A 298 -2.18 -12.99 -27.20
C GLU A 298 -1.72 -11.61 -26.75
N THR A 299 -0.45 -11.27 -27.01
CA THR A 299 0.10 -9.94 -26.76
C THR A 299 0.96 -9.47 -27.91
N ALA A 300 0.77 -8.20 -28.29
CA ALA A 300 1.56 -7.53 -29.33
C ALA A 300 2.86 -6.91 -28.81
N LEU A 301 3.18 -7.07 -27.52
CA LEU A 301 4.42 -6.60 -26.94
C LEU A 301 5.62 -7.32 -27.59
N ALA A 302 6.62 -6.55 -28.02
CA ALA A 302 7.81 -7.09 -28.67
C ALA A 302 8.71 -7.90 -27.70
N ASP A 303 8.75 -7.48 -26.44
CA ASP A 303 9.33 -8.21 -25.32
C ASP A 303 8.48 -7.93 -24.08
N PHE A 304 8.43 -8.87 -23.15
CA PHE A 304 7.66 -8.73 -21.92
C PHE A 304 8.12 -9.68 -20.82
N GLY A 305 7.88 -9.28 -19.58
CA GLY A 305 7.81 -10.13 -18.40
C GLY A 305 6.38 -10.57 -18.12
N LEU A 306 6.21 -11.55 -17.22
CA LEU A 306 4.90 -12.00 -16.78
C LEU A 306 4.74 -11.80 -15.27
N LEU A 307 3.58 -11.27 -14.90
CA LEU A 307 3.21 -10.92 -13.53
C LEU A 307 1.82 -11.49 -13.22
N VAL A 308 1.66 -12.01 -12.01
CA VAL A 308 0.36 -12.42 -11.48
C VAL A 308 0.05 -11.59 -10.23
N THR A 309 -1.13 -10.99 -10.19
CA THR A 309 -1.64 -10.20 -9.05
C THR A 309 -2.93 -10.77 -8.49
N THR A 310 -3.21 -10.47 -7.22
CA THR A 310 -4.51 -10.72 -6.59
C THR A 310 -5.33 -9.43 -6.64
N GLU A 311 -6.52 -9.44 -7.24
CA GLU A 311 -7.34 -8.24 -7.42
C GLU A 311 -8.69 -8.36 -6.68
N GLU A 312 -9.20 -7.24 -6.16
CA GLU A 312 -10.46 -7.19 -5.40
C GLU A 312 -11.71 -7.03 -6.30
N ALA A 313 -11.53 -6.63 -7.57
CA ALA A 313 -12.63 -6.36 -8.49
C ALA A 313 -12.42 -7.03 -9.85
N SER A 314 -13.47 -7.68 -10.37
CA SER A 314 -13.51 -8.17 -11.74
C SER A 314 -13.85 -7.02 -12.70
N GLY A 315 -12.82 -6.36 -13.23
CA GLY A 315 -13.00 -5.23 -14.15
C GLY A 315 -11.97 -5.16 -15.28
N THR A 316 -12.21 -4.28 -16.24
CA THR A 316 -11.28 -3.90 -17.32
C THR A 316 -10.25 -2.89 -16.81
N SER A 317 -9.53 -3.25 -15.74
CA SER A 317 -8.40 -2.42 -15.28
C SER A 317 -7.32 -2.40 -16.36
N ALA A 318 -6.81 -1.22 -16.67
CA ALA A 318 -5.69 -1.03 -17.57
C ALA A 318 -4.35 -1.38 -16.90
N ASP A 319 -4.31 -1.30 -15.57
CA ASP A 319 -3.12 -1.51 -14.75
C ASP A 319 -3.40 -2.48 -13.58
N PRO A 320 -2.40 -3.24 -13.11
CA PRO A 320 -2.51 -4.02 -11.87
C PRO A 320 -2.72 -3.11 -10.65
N LEU A 321 -3.69 -3.45 -9.79
CA LEU A 321 -4.00 -2.70 -8.57
C LEU A 321 -3.61 -3.49 -7.31
N GLY A 322 -3.48 -4.81 -7.44
CA GLY A 322 -3.24 -5.71 -6.34
C GLY A 322 -1.79 -6.14 -6.12
N PRO A 323 -1.48 -6.79 -4.98
CA PRO A 323 -0.13 -7.26 -4.69
C PRO A 323 0.33 -8.30 -5.72
N ALA A 324 1.63 -8.26 -6.06
CA ALA A 324 2.27 -9.32 -6.83
C ALA A 324 2.36 -10.59 -5.99
N ILE A 325 1.90 -11.69 -6.57
CA ILE A 325 1.89 -13.01 -5.95
C ILE A 325 2.63 -14.06 -6.79
N GLY A 326 3.01 -13.70 -8.01
CA GLY A 326 3.84 -14.52 -8.88
C GLY A 326 4.56 -13.66 -9.90
N VAL A 327 5.86 -13.90 -10.04
CA VAL A 327 6.70 -13.34 -11.10
C VAL A 327 7.31 -14.50 -11.87
N VAL A 328 7.28 -14.43 -13.18
CA VAL A 328 7.85 -15.49 -14.03
C VAL A 328 9.31 -15.17 -14.29
N GLU A 329 10.17 -16.07 -13.86
CA GLU A 329 11.60 -15.98 -14.12
C GLU A 329 12.04 -17.20 -14.90
N ILE A 330 12.99 -17.01 -15.83
CA ILE A 330 13.67 -18.12 -16.49
C ILE A 330 14.62 -18.72 -15.46
N VAL A 331 14.29 -19.90 -14.95
CA VAL A 331 15.20 -20.69 -14.13
C VAL A 331 16.35 -21.15 -15.04
N LYS A 332 17.54 -20.58 -14.83
CA LYS A 332 18.78 -21.04 -15.47
C LYS A 332 19.36 -22.25 -14.77
#